data_AF-A0AAP0N4A0-F1
#
_entry.id   AF-A0AAP0N4A0-F1
#
_cell.length_a   1.000
_cell.length_b   1.000
_cell.length_c   1.000
_cell.angle_alpha   90.00
_cell.angle_beta   90.00
_cell.angle_gamma   90.00
#
_symmetry.space_group_name_H-M   'P 1'
#
loop_
_entity.id
_entity.type
_entity.pdbx_description
1 polymer ?
#
loop_
_entity_poly.entity_id
_entity_poly.type
_entity_poly.pdbx_seq_one_letter_code
_entity_poly.pdbx_strand_id
1 'polypeptide(L)'
;MDDEFEFADKVPPSLNDRMENMIKDAEAKGFNPGLIVLLLVGGLLLMFLVGNYLLYMYAQKTLPPRKKKPVSKKKMKREKLKQGVSAPGE
;
A
#
# COMPACT_ATOMS: atom_id res chain seq x y z
N MET A 1 -22.93 11.28 9.24
CA MET A 1 -23.15 9.86 9.58
C MET A 1 -24.59 9.47 9.31
N ASP A 2 -25.56 10.40 9.37
CA ASP A 2 -26.96 10.13 9.07
C ASP A 2 -27.27 10.09 7.55
N ASP A 3 -26.52 10.84 6.73
CA ASP A 3 -26.68 10.85 5.26
C ASP A 3 -26.33 9.52 4.58
N GLU A 4 -25.49 8.70 5.21
CA GLU A 4 -25.04 7.40 4.68
C GLU A 4 -26.07 6.29 4.92
N PHE A 5 -26.84 6.40 6.00
CA PHE A 5 -27.96 5.51 6.29
C PHE A 5 -29.20 5.84 5.44
N GLU A 6 -29.46 7.11 5.13
CA GLU A 6 -30.59 7.51 4.26
C GLU A 6 -30.39 7.09 2.79
N PHE A 7 -29.13 7.00 2.33
CA PHE A 7 -28.81 6.53 0.99
C PHE A 7 -29.07 5.03 0.79
N ALA A 8 -28.85 4.21 1.83
CA ALA A 8 -29.10 2.77 1.80
C ALA A 8 -30.60 2.43 1.70
N ASP A 9 -31.47 3.29 2.27
CA ASP A 9 -32.93 3.11 2.25
C ASP A 9 -33.57 3.63 0.93
N LYS A 10 -32.86 4.49 0.18
CA LYS A 10 -33.28 5.02 -1.13
C LYS A 10 -32.78 4.19 -2.33
N VAL A 11 -32.15 3.04 -2.11
CA VAL A 11 -31.73 2.17 -3.22
C VAL A 11 -32.96 1.50 -3.83
N PRO A 12 -33.25 1.69 -5.13
CA PRO A 12 -34.42 1.08 -5.74
C PRO A 12 -34.31 -0.45 -5.66
N PRO A 13 -35.38 -1.18 -5.26
CA PRO A 13 -35.35 -2.62 -5.06
C PRO A 13 -34.90 -3.39 -6.32
N SER A 14 -35.16 -2.83 -7.51
CA SER A 14 -34.71 -3.37 -8.80
C SER A 14 -33.18 -3.47 -8.96
N LEU A 15 -32.40 -2.66 -8.24
CA LEU A 15 -30.94 -2.74 -8.24
C LEU A 15 -30.46 -3.94 -7.42
N ASN A 16 -31.08 -4.15 -6.25
CA ASN A 16 -30.77 -5.28 -5.37
C ASN A 16 -31.16 -6.61 -6.03
N ASP A 17 -32.36 -6.68 -6.63
CA ASP A 17 -32.82 -7.87 -7.37
C ASP A 17 -31.89 -8.21 -8.55
N ARG A 18 -31.41 -7.18 -9.27
CA ARG A 18 -30.50 -7.38 -10.40
C ARG A 18 -29.12 -7.87 -9.93
N MET A 19 -28.63 -7.36 -8.81
CA MET A 19 -27.36 -7.78 -8.21
C MET A 19 -27.46 -9.20 -7.67
N GLU A 20 -28.56 -9.53 -6.99
CA GLU A 20 -28.85 -10.87 -6.47
C GLU A 20 -28.96 -11.91 -7.59
N ASN A 21 -29.64 -11.57 -8.69
CA ASN A 21 -29.71 -12.45 -9.86
C ASN A 21 -28.33 -12.65 -10.54
N MET A 22 -27.51 -11.61 -10.65
CA MET A 22 -26.13 -11.75 -11.17
C MET A 22 -25.26 -12.64 -10.27
N ILE A 23 -25.44 -12.57 -8.95
CA ILE A 23 -24.72 -13.42 -7.98
C ILE A 23 -25.19 -14.87 -8.12
N LYS A 24 -26.50 -15.11 -8.21
CA LYS A 24 -27.08 -16.45 -8.40
C LYS A 24 -26.66 -17.08 -9.74
N ASP A 25 -26.61 -16.30 -10.82
CA ASP A 25 -26.16 -16.77 -12.13
C ASP A 25 -24.65 -17.11 -12.13
N ALA A 26 -23.85 -16.38 -11.36
CA ALA A 26 -22.43 -16.67 -11.16
C ALA A 26 -22.21 -17.93 -10.30
N GLU A 27 -23.10 -18.21 -9.34
CA GLU A 27 -23.06 -19.41 -8.51
C GLU A 27 -23.52 -20.67 -9.28
N ALA A 28 -24.58 -20.55 -10.09
CA ALA A 28 -25.09 -21.64 -10.93
C ALA A 28 -24.11 -22.05 -12.05
N LYS A 29 -23.26 -21.12 -12.49
CA LYS A 29 -22.21 -21.33 -13.48
C LYS A 29 -20.88 -21.55 -12.75
N GLY A 30 -20.71 -22.73 -12.15
CA GLY A 30 -19.54 -23.09 -11.33
C GLY A 30 -18.19 -22.68 -11.92
N PHE A 31 -17.21 -22.43 -11.06
CA PHE A 31 -15.92 -21.87 -11.46
C PHE A 31 -15.16 -22.79 -12.43
N ASN A 32 -14.79 -22.23 -13.59
CA ASN A 32 -13.94 -22.92 -14.56
C ASN A 32 -12.59 -23.27 -13.89
N PRO A 33 -12.06 -24.50 -14.05
CA PRO A 33 -10.76 -24.87 -13.50
C PRO A 33 -9.64 -23.88 -13.86
N GLY A 34 -9.64 -23.30 -15.07
CA GLY A 34 -8.69 -22.27 -15.46
C GLY A 34 -8.80 -20.98 -14.63
N LEU A 35 -10.03 -20.58 -14.28
CA LEU A 35 -10.26 -19.42 -13.41
C LEU A 35 -9.83 -19.71 -11.97
N ILE A 36 -10.09 -20.92 -11.47
CA ILE A 36 -9.64 -21.34 -10.14
C ILE A 36 -8.12 -21.30 -10.07
N VAL A 37 -7.42 -21.85 -11.07
CA VAL A 37 -5.96 -21.83 -11.13
C VAL A 37 -5.44 -20.41 -11.24
N LEU A 38 -6.07 -19.54 -12.04
CA LEU A 38 -5.67 -18.13 -12.14
C LEU A 38 -5.82 -17.40 -10.80
N LEU A 39 -6.90 -17.63 -10.08
CA LEU A 39 -7.11 -17.04 -8.74
C LEU A 39 -6.13 -17.60 -7.71
N LEU A 40 -5.83 -18.90 -7.75
CA LEU A 40 -4.87 -19.51 -6.83
C LEU A 40 -3.46 -19.01 -7.10
N VAL A 41 -2.97 -19.10 -8.33
CA VAL A 41 -1.61 -18.68 -8.69
C VAL A 41 -1.47 -17.17 -8.61
N GLY A 42 -2.40 -16.42 -9.19
CA GLY A 42 -2.41 -14.97 -9.16
C GLY A 42 -2.58 -14.43 -7.74
N GLY A 43 -3.49 -15.01 -6.96
CA GLY A 43 -3.71 -14.65 -5.56
C GLY A 43 -2.49 -14.95 -4.70
N LEU A 44 -1.87 -16.12 -4.85
CA LEU A 44 -0.68 -16.50 -4.08
C LEU A 44 0.51 -15.59 -4.40
N LEU A 45 0.72 -15.25 -5.68
CA LEU A 45 1.74 -14.29 -6.09
C LEU A 45 1.47 -12.87 -5.56
N LEU A 46 0.23 -12.41 -5.63
CA LEU A 46 -0.19 -11.11 -5.08
C LEU A 46 0.05 -11.04 -3.57
N MET A 47 -0.41 -12.05 -2.83
CA MET A 47 -0.24 -12.14 -1.37
C MET A 47 1.24 -12.15 -0.99
N PHE A 48 2.06 -12.90 -1.73
CA PHE A 48 3.50 -12.95 -1.55
C PHE A 48 4.16 -11.58 -1.81
N LEU A 49 3.78 -10.89 -2.89
CA LEU A 49 4.33 -9.57 -3.23
C LEU A 49 3.95 -8.52 -2.18
N VAL A 50 2.69 -8.47 -1.80
CA VAL A 50 2.17 -7.51 -0.82
C VAL A 50 2.79 -7.78 0.55
N GLY A 51 2.78 -9.04 1.00
CA GLY A 51 3.41 -9.46 2.26
C GLY A 51 4.89 -9.10 2.29
N ASN A 52 5.62 -9.36 1.21
CA ASN A 52 7.04 -9.02 1.10
C ASN A 52 7.27 -7.50 1.06
N TYR A 53 6.42 -6.75 0.38
CA TYR A 53 6.50 -5.29 0.34
C TYR A 53 6.26 -4.67 1.71
N LEU A 54 5.22 -5.13 2.42
CA LEU A 54 4.93 -4.69 3.78
C LEU A 54 6.07 -5.05 4.74
N LEU A 55 6.59 -6.27 4.63
CA LEU A 55 7.73 -6.72 5.43
C LEU A 55 8.99 -5.89 5.13
N TYR A 56 9.26 -5.59 3.87
CA TYR A 56 10.36 -4.73 3.46
C TYR A 56 10.22 -3.30 4.00
N MET A 57 9.01 -2.74 3.92
CA MET A 57 8.71 -1.41 4.44
C MET A 57 8.82 -1.37 5.98
N TYR A 58 8.36 -2.42 6.66
CA TYR A 58 8.49 -2.55 8.11
C TYR A 58 9.96 -2.67 8.52
N ALA A 59 10.71 -3.55 7.85
CA ALA A 59 12.13 -3.69 8.06
C ALA A 59 12.83 -2.34 7.86
N GLN A 60 12.56 -1.59 6.79
CA GLN A 60 13.16 -0.27 6.59
C GLN A 60 12.84 0.75 7.69
N LYS A 61 11.64 0.69 8.29
CA LYS A 61 11.27 1.55 9.42
C LYS A 61 12.01 1.18 10.71
N THR A 62 12.26 -0.11 10.93
CA THR A 62 12.98 -0.62 12.11
C THR A 62 14.50 -0.64 11.93
N LEU A 63 14.97 -0.67 10.68
CA LEU A 63 16.38 -0.62 10.34
C LEU A 63 16.88 0.78 10.69
N PRO A 64 17.95 0.90 11.51
CA PRO A 64 18.53 2.19 11.79
C PRO A 64 18.92 2.86 10.47
N PRO A 65 18.63 4.16 10.28
CA PRO A 65 18.92 4.87 9.04
C PRO A 65 20.36 4.57 8.65
N ARG A 66 20.56 3.97 7.46
CA ARG A 66 21.87 3.47 7.01
C ARG A 66 22.89 4.52 7.36
N LYS A 67 23.69 4.26 8.41
CA LYS A 67 24.58 5.28 8.97
C LYS A 67 25.55 5.61 7.84
N LYS A 68 25.30 6.72 7.13
CA LYS A 68 26.29 7.30 6.22
C LYS A 68 27.55 7.37 7.06
N LYS A 69 28.65 6.77 6.57
CA LYS A 69 29.91 6.72 7.33
C LYS A 69 30.10 8.09 7.97
N PRO A 70 30.21 8.18 9.31
CA PRO A 70 30.25 9.47 9.99
C PRO A 70 31.31 10.30 9.29
N VAL A 71 30.88 11.42 8.72
CA VAL A 71 31.77 12.28 7.96
C VAL A 71 32.83 12.72 8.96
N SER A 72 34.07 12.27 8.74
CA SER A 72 35.20 12.59 9.62
C SER A 72 35.16 14.08 9.94
N LYS A 73 35.42 14.47 11.19
CA LYS A 73 35.38 15.88 11.63
C LYS A 73 36.22 16.78 10.70
N LYS A 74 37.30 16.24 10.09
CA LYS A 74 38.11 16.91 9.06
C LYS A 74 37.31 17.23 7.78
N LYS A 75 36.46 16.32 7.31
CA LYS A 75 35.60 16.52 6.13
C LYS A 75 34.43 17.45 6.43
N MET A 76 33.80 17.37 7.61
CA MET A 76 32.77 18.35 8.01
C MET A 76 33.34 19.77 8.15
N LYS A 77 34.52 19.94 8.75
CA LYS A 77 35.17 21.25 8.82
C LYS A 77 35.54 21.76 7.41
N ARG A 78 35.99 20.87 6.52
CA ARG A 78 36.30 21.23 5.12
C ARG A 78 35.06 21.64 4.33
N GLU A 79 33.92 20.99 4.52
CA GLU A 79 32.66 21.42 3.90
C GLU A 79 32.12 22.72 4.50
N LYS A 80 32.15 22.89 5.83
CA LYS A 80 31.75 24.14 6.49
C LYS A 80 32.60 25.34 6.06
N LEU A 81 33.91 25.13 5.86
CA LEU A 81 34.81 26.16 5.32
C LEU A 81 34.57 26.45 3.84
N LYS A 82 34.14 25.45 3.05
CA LYS A 82 33.76 25.64 1.63
C LYS A 82 32.40 26.30 1.46
N GLN A 83 31.46 26.05 2.36
CA GLN A 83 30.13 26.65 2.36
C GLN A 83 30.12 28.09 2.87
N GLY A 84 31.26 28.60 3.40
CA GLY A 84 31.37 30.00 3.80
C GLY A 84 30.26 30.40 4.77
N VAL A 85 30.18 29.73 5.93
CA VAL A 85 29.20 30.12 6.94
C VAL A 85 29.66 31.44 7.55
N SER A 86 28.86 32.50 7.38
CA SER A 86 29.07 33.78 8.07
C SER A 86 29.13 33.55 9.58
N ALA A 87 30.02 34.27 10.26
CA ALA A 87 30.19 34.15 11.69
C ALA A 87 28.84 34.45 12.39
N PRO A 88 28.47 33.69 13.43
CA PRO A 88 27.28 33.99 14.23
C PRO A 88 27.56 35.26 15.04
N GLY A 89 27.31 36.43 14.45
CA GLY A 89 27.61 37.72 15.05
C GLY A 89 27.56 38.94 14.10
N GLU A 90 26.91 38.83 12.95
CA GLU A 90 26.40 39.98 12.18
C GLU A 90 24.88 40.02 12.24
#